data_AF-A0A7S0STP2-F1
#
_entry.id   AF-A0A7S0STP2-F1
#
_cell.length_a   1.000
_cell.length_b   1.000
_cell.length_c   1.000
_cell.angle_alpha   90.00
_cell.angle_beta   90.00
_cell.angle_gamma   90.00
#
_symmetry.space_group_name_H-M   'P 1'
#
loop_
_entity.id
_entity.type
_entity.pdbx_description
1 polymer ?
#
loop_
_entity_poly.entity_id
_entity_poly.type
_entity_poly.pdbx_seq_one_letter_code
_entity_poly.pdbx_strand_id
1 'polypeptide(L)'
;MQMARLDFNEKEEKELVEKVFTNAISALSEDDQSLPQVITLLPLLKRGIGIHHGGLLPILKEIIEILFQEGLIKCLFATETFSIGINMPAKTVVFTKTRKFDGKDFRYITSGEYIQMSGRAGRRGKDDKGIVIQMLDEKMEPSVAKDMIYGASDPLHSSYHVSYNMLLNMLRVEDSDPENILRASFHQYQHEQNIPQLLNKANEITREAETIIIENESVIEDYYQ
;
A
#
# COMPACT_ATOMS: atom_id res chain seq x y z
N MET A 1 21.40 -13.17 6.15
CA MET A 1 22.11 -12.40 5.08
C MET A 1 22.77 -13.33 4.05
N GLN A 2 21.99 -14.08 3.27
CA GLN A 2 22.55 -14.90 2.17
C GLN A 2 22.69 -14.11 0.86
N MET A 3 21.78 -13.17 0.58
CA MET A 3 21.80 -12.34 -0.64
C MET A 3 23.04 -11.45 -0.78
N ALA A 4 23.60 -10.96 0.34
CA ALA A 4 24.82 -10.15 0.30
C ALA A 4 26.05 -10.90 -0.22
N ARG A 5 26.02 -12.24 -0.32
CA ARG A 5 27.09 -13.04 -0.92
C ARG A 5 27.00 -13.11 -2.44
N LEU A 6 25.85 -12.77 -3.01
CA LEU A 6 25.62 -12.75 -4.45
C LEU A 6 26.03 -11.40 -5.01
N ASP A 7 26.49 -11.42 -6.25
CA ASP A 7 26.96 -10.26 -6.98
C ASP A 7 26.36 -10.30 -8.37
N PHE A 8 25.44 -9.37 -8.65
CA PHE A 8 24.65 -9.37 -9.87
C PHE A 8 25.16 -8.39 -10.93
N ASN A 9 26.16 -7.57 -10.59
CA ASN A 9 26.67 -6.54 -11.48
C ASN A 9 28.06 -6.89 -11.99
N GLU A 10 28.28 -6.55 -13.26
CA GLU A 10 29.60 -6.63 -13.88
C GLU A 10 30.50 -5.48 -13.42
N LYS A 11 31.79 -5.55 -13.79
CA LYS A 11 32.77 -4.54 -13.36
C LYS A 11 32.43 -3.14 -13.87
N GLU A 12 31.97 -3.03 -15.12
CA GLU A 12 31.57 -1.75 -15.73
C GLU A 12 30.33 -1.15 -15.03
N GLU A 13 29.34 -1.99 -14.72
CA GLU A 13 28.15 -1.56 -13.99
C GLU A 13 28.49 -1.07 -12.58
N LYS A 14 29.46 -1.71 -11.90
CA LYS A 14 29.96 -1.28 -10.59
C LYS A 14 30.60 0.10 -10.63
N GLU A 15 31.42 0.36 -11.63
CA GLU A 15 32.07 1.66 -11.83
C GLU A 15 31.02 2.74 -12.13
N LEU A 16 30.00 2.42 -12.92
CA LEU A 16 28.89 3.33 -13.19
C LEU A 16 28.06 3.65 -11.94
N VAL A 17 27.68 2.62 -11.16
CA VAL A 17 26.97 2.79 -9.89
C VAL A 17 27.76 3.69 -8.94
N GLU A 18 29.06 3.43 -8.79
CA GLU A 18 29.93 4.23 -7.92
C GLU A 18 30.02 5.67 -8.38
N LYS A 19 30.20 5.92 -9.69
CA LYS A 19 30.24 7.26 -10.25
C LYS A 19 28.94 8.04 -10.00
N VAL A 20 27.79 7.43 -10.26
CA VAL A 20 26.47 8.05 -10.03
C VAL A 20 26.28 8.35 -8.55
N PHE A 21 26.61 7.39 -7.68
CA PHE A 21 26.48 7.52 -6.23
C PHE A 21 27.38 8.65 -5.68
N THR A 22 28.67 8.65 -6.01
CA THR A 22 29.62 9.67 -5.55
C THR A 22 29.23 11.06 -6.04
N ASN A 23 28.79 11.20 -7.28
CA ASN A 23 28.32 12.48 -7.80
C ASN A 23 27.12 13.01 -7.01
N ALA A 24 26.14 12.16 -6.71
CA ALA A 24 24.97 12.57 -5.95
C ALA A 24 25.33 12.92 -4.49
N ILE A 25 26.18 12.12 -3.85
CA ILE A 25 26.59 12.30 -2.46
C ILE A 25 27.52 13.50 -2.28
N SER A 26 28.24 13.94 -3.31
CA SER A 26 29.10 15.14 -3.26
C SER A 26 28.33 16.45 -2.97
N ALA A 27 27.00 16.45 -3.13
CA ALA A 27 26.15 17.57 -2.75
C ALA A 27 25.97 17.71 -1.22
N LEU A 28 26.33 16.67 -0.45
CA LEU A 28 26.21 16.65 1.01
C LEU A 28 27.49 17.16 1.68
N SER A 29 27.36 17.62 2.93
CA SER A 29 28.50 17.98 3.78
C SER A 29 29.38 16.76 4.09
N GLU A 30 30.67 16.95 4.38
CA GLU A 30 31.58 15.83 4.69
C GLU A 30 31.07 14.97 5.86
N ASP A 31 30.48 15.60 6.88
CA ASP A 31 29.86 14.92 8.01
C ASP A 31 28.70 14.02 7.55
N ASP A 32 27.83 14.51 6.66
CA ASP A 32 26.71 13.74 6.13
C ASP A 32 27.15 12.59 5.21
N GLN A 33 28.23 12.78 4.46
CA GLN A 33 28.83 11.71 3.64
C GLN A 33 29.36 10.56 4.50
N SER A 34 29.79 10.87 5.73
CA SER A 34 30.31 9.90 6.70
C SER A 34 29.21 9.13 7.45
N LEU A 35 27.93 9.43 7.20
CA LEU A 35 26.82 8.77 7.87
C LEU A 35 26.82 7.25 7.60
N PRO A 36 26.58 6.39 8.61
CA PRO A 36 26.59 4.94 8.43
C PRO A 36 25.64 4.44 7.35
N GLN A 37 24.49 5.09 7.16
CA GLN A 37 23.51 4.71 6.13
C GLN A 37 24.08 4.92 4.71
N VAL A 38 24.90 5.95 4.49
CA VAL A 38 25.54 6.24 3.20
C VAL A 38 26.64 5.20 2.93
N ILE A 39 27.53 4.99 3.92
CA ILE A 39 28.69 4.09 3.80
C ILE A 39 28.25 2.64 3.57
N THR A 40 27.23 2.18 4.28
CA THR A 40 26.77 0.78 4.21
C THR A 40 25.99 0.46 2.94
N LEU A 41 25.40 1.47 2.29
CA LEU A 41 24.56 1.27 1.12
C LEU A 41 25.38 1.07 -0.16
N LEU A 42 26.46 1.82 -0.37
CA LEU A 42 27.26 1.76 -1.61
C LEU A 42 27.75 0.33 -1.94
N PRO A 43 28.31 -0.46 -0.99
CA PRO A 43 28.72 -1.83 -1.29
C PRO A 43 27.58 -2.75 -1.76
N LEU A 44 26.34 -2.52 -1.29
CA LEU A 44 25.16 -3.27 -1.72
C LEU A 44 24.73 -2.88 -3.13
N LEU A 45 24.68 -1.57 -3.41
CA LEU A 45 24.32 -1.05 -4.72
C LEU A 45 25.30 -1.51 -5.80
N LYS A 46 26.60 -1.55 -5.49
CA LYS A 46 27.63 -2.08 -6.40
C LYS A 46 27.39 -3.55 -6.75
N ARG A 47 26.73 -4.34 -5.89
CA ARG A 47 26.36 -5.74 -6.17
C ARG A 47 25.03 -5.87 -6.92
N GLY A 48 24.37 -4.76 -7.27
CA GLY A 48 23.05 -4.75 -7.88
C GLY A 48 21.91 -5.02 -6.90
N ILE A 49 22.13 -4.79 -5.59
CA ILE A 49 21.15 -5.01 -4.53
C ILE A 49 20.74 -3.67 -3.92
N GLY A 50 19.46 -3.33 -4.07
CA GLY A 50 18.87 -2.10 -3.52
C GLY A 50 17.98 -2.36 -2.32
N ILE A 51 17.82 -1.34 -1.49
CA ILE A 51 16.88 -1.30 -0.36
C ILE A 51 16.06 -0.01 -0.51
N HIS A 52 14.73 -0.05 -0.36
CA HIS A 52 13.87 1.14 -0.43
C HIS A 52 12.80 1.11 0.66
N HIS A 53 12.85 2.06 1.59
CA HIS A 53 11.83 2.24 2.62
C HIS A 53 11.79 3.69 3.12
N GLY A 54 10.72 4.04 3.84
CA GLY A 54 10.52 5.39 4.38
C GLY A 54 11.55 5.87 5.41
N GLY A 55 12.46 5.00 5.86
CA GLY A 55 13.53 5.32 6.81
C GLY A 55 14.88 5.65 6.15
N LEU A 56 14.95 5.65 4.82
CA LEU A 56 16.13 6.12 4.10
C LEU A 56 16.12 7.63 3.93
N LEU A 57 17.30 8.25 3.96
CA LEU A 57 17.48 9.65 3.60
C LEU A 57 16.88 9.92 2.20
N PRO A 58 16.19 11.07 1.99
CA PRO A 58 15.55 11.39 0.71
C PRO A 58 16.49 11.23 -0.50
N ILE A 59 17.71 11.76 -0.40
CA ILE A 59 18.72 11.66 -1.46
C ILE A 59 19.10 10.20 -1.78
N LEU A 60 19.16 9.32 -0.78
CA LEU A 60 19.47 7.90 -1.00
C LEU A 60 18.31 7.18 -1.70
N LYS A 61 17.05 7.52 -1.35
CA LYS A 61 15.88 6.99 -2.07
C LYS A 61 15.93 7.36 -3.54
N GLU A 62 16.16 8.64 -3.84
CA GLU A 62 16.26 9.12 -5.23
C GLU A 62 17.37 8.41 -6.02
N ILE A 63 18.56 8.24 -5.43
CA ILE A 63 19.66 7.52 -6.07
C ILE A 63 19.27 6.06 -6.37
N ILE A 64 18.64 5.37 -5.42
CA ILE A 64 18.18 3.98 -5.60
C ILE A 64 17.15 3.88 -6.72
N GLU A 65 16.22 4.84 -6.79
CA GLU A 65 15.20 4.91 -7.83
C GLU A 65 15.82 5.11 -9.22
N ILE A 66 16.79 6.03 -9.34
CA ILE A 66 17.56 6.26 -10.57
C ILE A 66 18.30 4.97 -10.98
N LEU A 67 19.07 4.38 -10.07
CA LEU A 67 19.85 3.17 -10.36
C LEU A 67 18.94 1.98 -10.73
N PHE A 68 17.73 1.91 -10.18
CA PHE A 68 16.75 0.88 -10.54
C PHE A 68 16.18 1.10 -11.94
N GLN A 69 15.86 2.34 -12.31
CA GLN A 69 15.39 2.69 -13.66
C GLN A 69 16.44 2.41 -14.73
N GLU A 70 17.71 2.72 -14.45
CA GLU A 70 18.85 2.42 -15.31
C GLU A 70 19.18 0.91 -15.36
N GLY A 71 18.49 0.09 -14.56
CA GLY A 71 18.68 -1.35 -14.53
C GLY A 71 19.98 -1.80 -13.86
N LEU A 72 20.64 -0.93 -13.10
CA LEU A 72 21.86 -1.23 -12.34
C LEU A 72 21.56 -1.92 -11.01
N ILE A 73 20.31 -1.89 -10.55
CA ILE A 73 19.81 -2.70 -9.43
C ILE A 73 18.98 -3.85 -10.00
N LYS A 74 19.43 -5.09 -9.77
CA LYS A 74 18.77 -6.31 -10.26
C LYS A 74 17.80 -6.89 -9.22
N CYS A 75 18.06 -6.65 -7.94
CA CYS A 75 17.22 -7.07 -6.83
C CYS A 75 16.95 -5.89 -5.89
N LEU A 76 15.69 -5.48 -5.78
CA LEU A 76 15.26 -4.38 -4.92
C LEU A 76 14.38 -4.91 -3.78
N PHE A 77 14.80 -4.66 -2.54
CA PHE A 77 13.98 -4.92 -1.34
C PHE A 77 13.24 -3.64 -1.00
N ALA A 78 11.93 -3.62 -1.17
CA ALA A 78 11.13 -2.42 -0.97
C ALA A 78 9.95 -2.64 0.01
N THR A 79 9.58 -1.58 0.73
CA THR A 79 8.30 -1.51 1.45
C THR A 79 7.16 -1.13 0.50
N GLU A 80 5.93 -1.31 0.96
CA GLU A 80 4.69 -1.03 0.20
C GLU A 80 4.69 0.33 -0.51
N THR A 81 5.25 1.36 0.13
CA THR A 81 5.33 2.73 -0.42
C THR A 81 5.98 2.82 -1.79
N PHE A 82 6.89 1.91 -2.15
CA PHE A 82 7.53 1.90 -3.47
C PHE A 82 6.55 1.57 -4.61
N SER A 83 5.48 0.83 -4.29
CA SER A 83 4.42 0.51 -5.27
C SER A 83 3.53 1.72 -5.57
N ILE A 84 3.66 2.81 -4.82
CA ILE A 84 2.87 4.03 -4.95
C ILE A 84 3.70 5.09 -5.69
N GLY A 85 3.11 5.73 -6.69
CA GLY A 85 3.58 7.05 -7.16
C GLY A 85 4.68 7.09 -8.23
N ILE A 86 5.28 5.97 -8.66
CA ILE A 86 6.34 6.02 -9.70
C ILE A 86 6.21 4.88 -10.72
N ASN A 87 6.55 5.13 -11.99
CA ASN A 87 6.52 4.13 -13.07
C ASN A 87 7.83 3.31 -13.13
N MET A 88 8.10 2.51 -12.10
CA MET A 88 9.28 1.63 -12.01
C MET A 88 8.90 0.14 -12.05
N PRO A 89 8.62 -0.44 -13.24
CA PRO A 89 8.26 -1.85 -13.37
C PRO A 89 9.48 -2.78 -13.25
N ALA A 90 9.26 -3.94 -12.67
CA ALA A 90 10.21 -5.06 -12.58
C ALA A 90 9.72 -6.23 -13.45
N LYS A 91 10.60 -7.18 -13.79
CA LYS A 91 10.16 -8.42 -14.44
C LYS A 91 9.36 -9.30 -13.47
N THR A 92 9.81 -9.34 -12.22
CA THR A 92 9.27 -10.21 -11.19
C THR A 92 9.00 -9.41 -9.92
N VAL A 93 7.85 -9.64 -9.30
CA VAL A 93 7.51 -9.16 -7.95
C VAL A 93 7.43 -10.35 -7.00
N VAL A 94 8.06 -10.23 -5.84
CA VAL A 94 8.04 -11.26 -4.80
C VAL A 94 7.46 -10.69 -3.53
N PHE A 95 6.36 -11.26 -3.07
CA PHE A 95 5.76 -10.95 -1.78
C PHE A 95 6.36 -11.85 -0.72
N THR A 96 7.04 -11.26 0.26
CA THR A 96 7.68 -12.00 1.37
C THR A 96 6.70 -12.35 2.48
N LYS A 97 5.61 -11.58 2.62
CA LYS A 97 4.51 -11.79 3.58
C LYS A 97 3.18 -11.44 2.93
N THR A 98 2.10 -12.08 3.39
CA THR A 98 0.71 -11.80 3.01
C THR A 98 -0.03 -10.91 4.01
N ARG A 99 0.58 -10.64 5.17
CA ARG A 99 0.02 -9.85 6.25
C ARG A 99 0.88 -8.62 6.52
N LYS A 100 0.22 -7.51 6.83
CA LYS A 100 0.86 -6.26 7.22
C LYS A 100 0.19 -5.63 8.43
N PHE A 101 0.93 -4.77 9.11
CA PHE A 101 0.42 -3.94 10.20
C PHE A 101 -0.07 -2.61 9.63
N ASP A 102 -1.31 -2.24 9.90
CA ASP A 102 -1.91 -0.99 9.40
C ASP A 102 -1.90 0.15 10.43
N GLY A 103 -1.19 -0.04 11.56
CA GLY A 103 -1.18 0.89 12.69
C GLY A 103 -2.10 0.44 13.83
N LYS A 104 -3.05 -0.48 13.58
CA LYS A 104 -3.96 -1.02 14.59
C LYS A 104 -3.82 -2.52 14.73
N ASP A 105 -3.90 -3.25 13.61
CA ASP A 105 -3.91 -4.71 13.60
C ASP A 105 -3.06 -5.31 12.47
N PHE A 106 -2.74 -6.60 12.62
CA PHE A 106 -2.11 -7.39 11.58
C PHE A 106 -3.16 -8.07 10.69
N ARG A 107 -3.47 -7.44 9.56
CA ARG A 107 -4.44 -7.93 8.59
C ARG A 107 -3.79 -8.48 7.32
N TYR A 108 -4.55 -9.23 6.54
CA TYR A 108 -4.17 -9.59 5.17
C TYR A 108 -4.12 -8.35 4.27
N ILE A 109 -3.24 -8.41 3.28
CA ILE A 109 -3.18 -7.46 2.18
C ILE A 109 -4.52 -7.52 1.42
N THR A 110 -5.12 -6.37 1.12
CA THR A 110 -6.38 -6.32 0.36
C THR A 110 -6.14 -6.64 -1.11
N SER A 111 -7.19 -6.97 -1.85
CA SER A 111 -7.11 -7.19 -3.30
C SER A 111 -6.59 -5.95 -4.03
N GLY A 112 -7.02 -4.74 -3.62
CA GLY A 112 -6.51 -3.49 -4.21
C GLY A 112 -5.01 -3.28 -4.00
N GLU A 113 -4.53 -3.51 -2.78
CA GLU A 113 -3.10 -3.43 -2.44
C GLU A 113 -2.28 -4.49 -3.19
N TYR A 114 -2.81 -5.72 -3.30
CA TYR A 114 -2.19 -6.78 -4.07
C TYR A 114 -2.08 -6.41 -5.55
N ILE A 115 -3.16 -5.91 -6.17
CA ILE A 115 -3.17 -5.45 -7.57
C ILE A 115 -2.13 -4.34 -7.78
N GLN A 116 -2.06 -3.35 -6.88
CA GLN A 116 -1.11 -2.24 -6.98
C GLN A 116 0.35 -2.72 -6.95
N MET A 117 0.69 -3.62 -6.02
CA MET A 117 2.04 -4.15 -5.87
C MET A 117 2.40 -5.14 -6.98
N SER A 118 1.52 -6.10 -7.26
CA SER A 118 1.73 -7.14 -8.28
C SER A 118 1.75 -6.57 -9.69
N GLY A 119 1.00 -5.48 -9.94
CA GLY A 119 0.99 -4.75 -11.21
C GLY A 119 2.32 -4.09 -11.58
N ARG A 120 3.32 -4.11 -10.67
CA ARG A 120 4.70 -3.74 -10.98
C ARG A 120 5.48 -4.83 -11.72
N ALA A 121 4.94 -6.06 -11.79
CA ALA A 121 5.54 -7.15 -12.54
C ALA A 121 5.21 -7.05 -14.04
N GLY A 122 6.22 -7.24 -14.88
CA GLY A 122 6.14 -7.19 -16.33
C GLY A 122 6.44 -5.81 -16.90
N ARG A 123 7.54 -5.70 -17.65
CA ARG A 123 7.94 -4.45 -18.30
C ARG A 123 7.45 -4.44 -19.74
N ARG A 124 6.60 -3.48 -20.08
CA ARG A 124 6.04 -3.31 -21.43
C ARG A 124 7.16 -3.25 -22.48
N GLY A 125 7.08 -4.13 -23.47
CA GLY A 125 8.05 -4.21 -24.57
C GLY A 125 9.39 -4.85 -24.23
N LYS A 126 9.61 -5.29 -22.98
CA LYS A 126 10.84 -6.01 -22.56
C LYS A 126 10.57 -7.43 -22.07
N ASP A 127 9.41 -7.68 -21.46
CA ASP A 127 9.04 -9.00 -20.93
C ASP A 127 7.73 -9.50 -21.57
N ASP A 128 7.67 -10.80 -21.88
CA ASP A 128 6.45 -11.45 -22.42
C ASP A 128 5.32 -11.53 -21.37
N LYS A 129 5.70 -11.65 -20.10
CA LYS A 129 4.79 -11.73 -18.95
C LYS A 129 5.45 -11.22 -17.68
N GLY A 130 4.64 -10.68 -16.76
CA GLY A 130 5.04 -10.43 -15.39
C GLY A 130 5.00 -11.71 -14.56
N ILE A 131 5.96 -11.89 -13.65
CA ILE A 131 5.97 -13.01 -12.71
C ILE A 131 5.70 -12.48 -11.31
N VAL A 132 4.73 -13.07 -10.63
CA VAL A 132 4.40 -12.74 -9.25
C VAL A 132 4.58 -13.99 -8.39
N ILE A 133 5.41 -13.90 -7.36
CA ILE A 133 5.69 -15.00 -6.43
C ILE A 133 5.22 -14.59 -5.05
N GLN A 134 4.32 -15.38 -4.46
CA GLN A 134 3.85 -15.19 -3.10
C GLN A 134 4.51 -16.22 -2.17
N MET A 135 5.27 -15.75 -1.20
CA MET A 135 5.72 -16.60 -0.09
C MET A 135 4.56 -16.75 0.91
N LEU A 136 4.29 -17.98 1.32
CA LEU A 136 3.27 -18.34 2.31
C LEU A 136 3.97 -18.99 3.50
N ASP A 137 3.73 -18.45 4.69
CA ASP A 137 4.30 -18.91 5.96
C ASP A 137 3.27 -19.64 6.84
N GLU A 138 2.02 -19.17 6.86
CA GLU A 138 0.92 -19.72 7.63
C GLU A 138 -0.10 -20.48 6.77
N LYS A 139 -0.98 -21.25 7.43
CA LYS A 139 -2.18 -21.83 6.81
C LYS A 139 -3.17 -20.72 6.46
N MET A 140 -2.93 -20.06 5.33
CA MET A 140 -3.88 -19.13 4.72
C MET A 140 -5.10 -19.91 4.25
N GLU A 141 -6.31 -19.49 4.62
CA GLU A 141 -7.52 -20.11 4.10
C GLU A 141 -7.61 -19.88 2.58
N PRO A 142 -8.03 -20.90 1.79
CA PRO A 142 -8.15 -20.76 0.34
C PRO A 142 -9.09 -19.62 -0.11
N SER A 143 -10.13 -19.34 0.67
CA SER A 143 -11.05 -18.21 0.46
C SER A 143 -10.29 -16.87 0.47
N VAL A 144 -9.52 -16.61 1.53
CA VAL A 144 -8.73 -15.38 1.68
C VAL A 144 -7.70 -15.25 0.55
N ALA A 145 -7.04 -16.34 0.17
CA ALA A 145 -6.07 -16.32 -0.92
C ALA A 145 -6.74 -16.00 -2.26
N LYS A 146 -7.92 -16.59 -2.51
CA LYS A 146 -8.71 -16.32 -3.70
C LYS A 146 -9.17 -14.87 -3.74
N ASP A 147 -9.66 -14.33 -2.63
CA ASP A 147 -10.12 -12.94 -2.56
C ASP A 147 -8.95 -11.97 -2.76
N MET A 148 -7.79 -12.22 -2.16
CA MET A 148 -6.60 -11.37 -2.34
C MET A 148 -6.12 -11.35 -3.81
N ILE A 149 -6.11 -12.50 -4.50
CA ILE A 149 -5.54 -12.61 -5.86
C ILE A 149 -6.56 -12.27 -6.95
N TYR A 150 -7.81 -12.71 -6.81
CA TYR A 150 -8.87 -12.59 -7.81
C TYR A 150 -9.96 -11.58 -7.44
N GLY A 151 -9.89 -10.97 -6.24
CA GLY A 151 -10.83 -9.96 -5.81
C GLY A 151 -10.77 -8.69 -6.65
N ALA A 152 -11.84 -7.91 -6.58
CA ALA A 152 -11.90 -6.61 -7.23
C ALA A 152 -11.02 -5.59 -6.51
N SER A 153 -10.65 -4.52 -7.19
CA SER A 153 -10.03 -3.36 -6.55
C SER A 153 -10.95 -2.79 -5.47
N ASP A 154 -10.37 -2.38 -4.35
CA ASP A 154 -11.14 -1.81 -3.25
C ASP A 154 -11.89 -0.54 -3.71
N PRO A 155 -13.18 -0.39 -3.36
CA PRO A 155 -13.90 0.86 -3.61
C PRO A 155 -13.24 2.01 -2.84
N LEU A 156 -13.21 3.19 -3.45
CA LEU A 156 -12.69 4.39 -2.80
C LEU A 156 -13.70 4.87 -1.75
N HIS A 157 -13.40 4.66 -0.47
CA HIS A 157 -14.18 5.20 0.64
C HIS A 157 -13.59 6.50 1.18
N SER A 158 -14.46 7.45 1.50
CA SER A 158 -14.05 8.72 2.10
C SER A 158 -13.68 8.54 3.58
N SER A 159 -12.45 8.91 3.92
CA SER A 159 -11.98 9.04 5.31
C SER A 159 -12.21 10.43 5.87
N TYR A 160 -13.09 11.24 5.27
CA TYR A 160 -13.35 12.61 5.69
C TYR A 160 -13.88 12.66 7.13
N HIS A 161 -13.25 13.50 7.95
CA HIS A 161 -13.69 13.80 9.31
C HIS A 161 -13.42 15.27 9.64
N VAL A 162 -14.22 15.85 10.53
CA VAL A 162 -14.02 17.24 10.96
C VAL A 162 -12.87 17.31 11.96
N SER A 163 -11.93 18.23 11.73
CA SER A 163 -10.84 18.52 12.66
C SER A 163 -10.95 19.95 13.18
N TYR A 164 -10.39 20.23 14.36
CA TYR A 164 -10.41 21.58 14.95
C TYR A 164 -9.81 22.64 14.01
N ASN A 165 -8.66 22.35 13.40
CA ASN A 165 -8.02 23.28 12.47
C ASN A 165 -8.92 23.59 11.26
N MET A 166 -9.58 22.56 10.71
CA MET A 166 -10.51 22.76 9.59
C MET A 166 -11.68 23.66 10.00
N LEU A 167 -12.32 23.36 11.14
CA LEU A 167 -13.46 24.12 11.65
C LEU A 167 -13.09 25.58 11.94
N LEU A 168 -11.94 25.84 12.57
CA LEU A 168 -11.45 27.20 12.82
C LEU A 168 -11.16 27.95 11.53
N ASN A 169 -10.58 27.29 10.52
CA ASN A 169 -10.32 27.93 9.22
C ASN A 169 -11.61 28.23 8.46
N MET A 170 -12.63 27.37 8.54
CA MET A 170 -13.95 27.64 7.97
C MET A 170 -14.59 28.85 8.68
N LEU A 171 -14.65 28.85 10.01
CA LEU A 171 -15.21 29.98 10.77
C LEU A 171 -14.47 31.32 10.55
N ARG A 172 -13.18 31.27 10.17
CA ARG A 172 -12.39 32.47 9.88
C ARG A 172 -12.77 33.13 8.54
N VAL A 173 -13.25 32.37 7.57
CA VAL A 173 -13.57 32.89 6.23
C VAL A 173 -15.03 33.35 6.24
N GLU A 174 -15.25 34.67 6.15
CA GLU A 174 -16.57 35.30 6.29
C GLU A 174 -17.64 34.74 5.34
N ASP A 175 -17.26 34.36 4.12
CA ASP A 175 -18.17 33.81 3.10
C ASP A 175 -18.22 32.27 3.07
N SER A 176 -17.59 31.57 4.02
CA SER A 176 -17.66 30.11 4.05
C SER A 176 -18.87 29.63 4.86
N ASP A 177 -19.61 28.68 4.30
CA ASP A 177 -20.65 27.95 5.01
C ASP A 177 -20.12 26.55 5.34
N PRO A 178 -19.70 26.32 6.61
CA PRO A 178 -19.16 25.03 7.03
C PRO A 178 -20.16 23.89 6.79
N GLU A 179 -21.46 24.12 6.98
CA GLU A 179 -22.48 23.08 6.81
C GLU A 179 -22.57 22.66 5.34
N ASN A 180 -22.53 23.61 4.41
CA ASN A 180 -22.53 23.29 2.98
C ASN A 180 -21.27 22.53 2.58
N ILE A 181 -20.10 22.83 3.15
CA ILE A 181 -18.87 22.08 2.87
C ILE A 181 -18.98 20.64 3.39
N LEU A 182 -19.57 20.45 4.57
CA LEU A 182 -19.83 19.12 5.11
C LEU A 182 -20.81 18.34 4.23
N ARG A 183 -21.89 18.97 3.78
CA ARG A 183 -22.88 18.37 2.89
C ARG A 183 -22.30 18.02 1.52
N ALA A 184 -21.43 18.86 0.98
CA ALA A 184 -20.75 18.62 -0.28
C ALA A 184 -19.57 17.62 -0.17
N SER A 185 -19.29 17.07 1.01
CA SER A 185 -18.21 16.12 1.20
C SER A 185 -18.47 14.79 0.47
N PHE A 186 -17.40 14.15 -0.02
CA PHE A 186 -17.51 12.83 -0.63
C PHE A 186 -18.08 11.79 0.35
N HIS A 187 -17.83 11.97 1.66
CA HIS A 187 -18.38 11.09 2.69
C HIS A 187 -19.91 11.20 2.76
N GLN A 188 -20.45 12.43 2.76
CA GLN A 188 -21.90 12.64 2.74
C GLN A 188 -22.52 12.10 1.45
N TYR A 189 -21.91 12.37 0.30
CA TYR A 189 -22.36 11.83 -0.98
C TYR A 189 -22.44 10.30 -0.98
N GLN A 190 -21.41 9.61 -0.47
CA GLN A 190 -21.41 8.15 -0.36
C GLN A 190 -22.50 7.64 0.59
N HIS A 191 -22.71 8.31 1.73
CA HIS A 191 -23.78 7.98 2.65
C HIS A 191 -25.15 8.10 1.97
N GLU A 192 -25.43 9.22 1.30
CA GLU A 192 -26.71 9.47 0.63
C GLU A 192 -27.00 8.47 -0.48
N GLN A 193 -25.99 8.11 -1.29
CA GLN A 193 -26.13 7.09 -2.34
C GLN A 193 -26.47 5.70 -1.77
N ASN A 194 -26.01 5.39 -0.56
CA ASN A 194 -26.25 4.09 0.08
C ASN A 194 -27.60 4.01 0.82
N ILE A 195 -28.22 5.14 1.18
CA ILE A 195 -29.48 5.18 1.95
C ILE A 195 -30.59 4.33 1.31
N PRO A 196 -30.89 4.42 0.00
CA PRO A 196 -31.98 3.64 -0.59
C PRO A 196 -31.77 2.13 -0.48
N GLN A 197 -30.52 1.66 -0.64
CA GLN A 197 -30.19 0.24 -0.51
C GLN A 197 -30.36 -0.25 0.93
N LEU A 198 -29.94 0.57 1.91
CA LEU A 198 -30.12 0.26 3.33
C LEU A 198 -31.59 0.22 3.73
N LEU A 199 -32.41 1.15 3.22
CA LEU A 199 -33.86 1.15 3.46
C LEU A 199 -34.54 -0.09 2.87
N ASN A 200 -34.18 -0.47 1.65
CA ASN A 200 -34.71 -1.69 1.03
C ASN A 200 -34.34 -2.93 1.86
N LYS A 201 -33.08 -3.04 2.28
CA LYS A 201 -32.61 -4.16 3.10
C LYS A 201 -33.30 -4.19 4.47
N ALA A 202 -33.52 -3.03 5.09
CA ALA A 202 -34.28 -2.94 6.34
C ALA A 202 -35.71 -3.44 6.15
N ASN A 203 -36.39 -3.00 5.07
CA ASN A 203 -37.75 -3.44 4.75
C ASN A 203 -37.82 -4.95 4.46
N GLU A 204 -36.83 -5.51 3.76
CA GLU A 204 -36.75 -6.95 3.50
C GLU A 204 -36.63 -7.73 4.81
N ILE A 205 -35.71 -7.34 5.70
CA ILE A 205 -35.50 -8.00 7.00
C ILE A 205 -36.73 -7.84 7.90
N THR A 206 -37.36 -6.66 7.93
CA THR A 206 -38.60 -6.44 8.68
C THR A 206 -39.71 -7.34 8.16
N ARG A 207 -39.85 -7.49 6.85
CA ARG A 207 -40.84 -8.38 6.25
C ARG A 207 -40.56 -9.85 6.57
N GLU A 208 -39.30 -10.28 6.50
CA GLU A 208 -38.92 -11.64 6.90
C GLU A 208 -39.27 -11.88 8.37
N ALA A 209 -38.96 -10.94 9.27
CA ALA A 209 -39.33 -11.03 10.68
C ALA A 209 -40.84 -11.13 10.89
N GLU A 210 -41.64 -10.31 10.19
CA GLU A 210 -43.10 -10.34 10.26
C GLU A 210 -43.70 -11.66 9.73
N THR A 211 -43.01 -12.36 8.82
CA THR A 211 -43.46 -13.68 8.34
C THR A 211 -43.14 -14.82 9.30
N ILE A 212 -42.24 -14.61 10.27
CA ILE A 212 -41.91 -15.61 11.28
C ILE A 212 -42.97 -15.54 12.37
N ILE A 213 -43.90 -16.49 12.37
CA ILE A 213 -44.90 -16.64 13.42
C ILE A 213 -44.35 -17.62 14.45
N ILE A 214 -44.10 -17.14 15.68
CA ILE A 214 -43.64 -17.97 16.80
C ILE A 214 -44.85 -18.29 17.69
N GLU A 215 -45.23 -19.57 17.76
CA GLU A 215 -46.29 -20.00 18.66
C GLU A 215 -45.88 -19.82 20.13
N ASN A 216 -46.72 -19.15 20.93
CA ASN A 216 -46.45 -18.82 22.33
C ASN A 216 -45.15 -18.00 22.53
N GLU A 217 -44.88 -17.04 21.64
CA GLU A 217 -43.70 -16.17 21.66
C GLU A 217 -43.38 -15.61 23.07
N SER A 218 -44.38 -15.12 23.81
CA SER A 218 -44.18 -14.57 25.16
C SER A 218 -43.64 -15.59 26.16
N VAL A 219 -44.02 -16.87 26.05
CA VAL A 219 -43.55 -17.94 26.94
C VAL A 219 -42.12 -18.37 26.58
N ILE A 220 -41.80 -18.34 25.27
CA ILE A 220 -40.47 -18.67 24.77
C ILE A 220 -39.48 -17.55 25.10
N GLU A 221 -39.91 -16.29 25.00
CA GLU A 221 -39.13 -15.11 25.39
C GLU A 221 -38.72 -15.16 26.87
N ASP A 222 -39.68 -15.46 27.76
CA ASP A 222 -39.44 -15.63 29.20
C ASP A 222 -38.49 -16.81 29.54
N TYR A 223 -38.39 -17.82 28.66
CA TYR A 223 -37.46 -18.96 28.83
C TYR A 223 -36.05 -18.66 28.31
N TYR A 224 -35.91 -17.73 27.36
CA TYR A 224 -34.64 -17.39 26.72
C TYR A 224 -33.87 -16.25 27.41
N GLN A 225 -34.54 -15.43 28.22
CA GLN A 225 -33.91 -14.47 29.14
C GLN A 225 -33.20 -15.17 30.31
#